data_AF-A0A550J7C3-F1
#
_entry.id   AF-A0A550J7C3-F1
#
_cell.length_a   1.000
_cell.length_b   1.000
_cell.length_c   1.000
_cell.angle_alpha   90.00
_cell.angle_beta   90.00
_cell.angle_gamma   90.00
#
_symmetry.space_group_name_H-M   'P 1'
#
loop_
_entity.id
_entity.type
_entity.pdbx_description
1 polymer ?
#
loop_
_entity_poly.entity_id
_entity_poly.type
_entity_poly.pdbx_seq_one_letter_code
_entity_poly.pdbx_strand_id
1 'polypeptide(L)'
;MTDFIQNFSHGFRNLLSEGMMNCHLIAQAKAGKLTDDVIQNDVRVTDSVHESDRFDVRIVKCRTCGQTFAHCFKQYTSPAWEDDYWTFWIPIEEQEVATIKGSKSLLQLMGKMVHERPHICWHPDGHVFWAEEGLSVAVFVFQ
;
A
#
# COMPACT_ATOMS: atom_id res chain seq x y z
N MET A 1 26.13 -17.87 22.25
CA MET A 1 25.18 -18.14 21.16
C MET A 1 23.80 -17.75 21.66
N THR A 2 23.45 -16.47 21.54
CA THR A 2 22.10 -15.87 21.51
C THR A 2 22.27 -14.38 21.74
N ASP A 3 22.26 -13.60 20.66
CA ASP A 3 21.93 -12.17 20.64
C ASP A 3 21.49 -11.86 19.20
N PHE A 4 20.31 -12.39 18.81
CA PHE A 4 19.75 -12.26 17.46
C PHE A 4 18.31 -11.73 17.49
N ILE A 5 17.91 -10.94 18.49
CA ILE A 5 16.60 -10.27 18.47
C ILE A 5 16.71 -8.95 19.21
N GLN A 6 17.21 -7.92 18.55
CA GLN A 6 16.99 -6.50 18.90
C GLN A 6 17.62 -5.67 17.78
N ASN A 7 16.84 -5.32 16.75
CA ASN A 7 17.06 -4.14 15.87
C ASN A 7 16.04 -4.06 14.70
N PHE A 8 14.75 -4.29 14.97
CA PHE A 8 13.71 -4.12 13.92
C PHE A 8 12.84 -2.87 14.08
N SER A 9 13.07 -2.04 15.09
CA SER A 9 12.14 -0.94 15.43
C SER A 9 12.73 0.48 15.38
N HIS A 10 13.98 0.67 14.94
CA HIS A 10 14.60 2.02 14.90
C HIS A 10 15.22 2.44 13.55
N GLY A 11 14.98 1.68 12.48
CA GLY A 11 15.65 1.89 11.18
C GLY A 11 14.83 2.47 10.03
N PHE A 12 13.53 2.77 10.21
CA PHE A 12 12.66 3.15 9.09
C PHE A 12 12.33 4.65 8.99
N ARG A 13 12.71 5.47 9.99
CA ARG A 13 12.24 6.87 10.08
C ARG A 13 13.00 7.88 9.21
N ASN A 14 14.18 7.57 8.67
CA ASN A 14 15.05 8.60 8.06
C ASN A 14 15.66 8.24 6.68
N LEU A 15 15.13 7.23 5.98
CA LEU A 15 15.63 6.85 4.64
C LEU A 15 14.56 6.83 3.55
N LEU A 16 13.43 7.51 3.75
CA LEU A 16 12.57 7.90 2.63
C LEU A 16 13.25 9.07 1.93
N SER A 17 14.22 8.72 1.07
CA SER A 17 14.86 9.57 0.08
C SER A 17 13.90 10.64 -0.43
N GLU A 18 14.33 11.90 -0.43
CA GLU A 18 13.59 13.09 -0.88
C GLU A 18 12.98 12.94 -2.29
N GLY A 19 13.38 11.92 -3.07
CA GLY A 19 12.77 11.55 -4.34
C GLY A 19 11.44 10.78 -4.26
N MET A 20 11.20 9.99 -3.21
CA MET A 20 9.99 9.16 -3.08
C MET A 20 8.74 9.95 -2.65
N MET A 21 8.92 11.08 -1.95
CA MET A 21 7.80 11.87 -1.43
C MET A 21 7.21 12.89 -2.44
N ASN A 22 7.81 13.03 -3.63
CA ASN A 22 7.38 14.00 -4.64
C ASN A 22 6.46 13.42 -5.72
N CYS A 23 5.72 12.35 -5.40
CA CYS A 23 4.70 11.83 -6.32
C CYS A 23 3.47 12.74 -6.35
N HIS A 24 3.00 13.11 -7.54
CA HIS A 24 1.82 13.96 -7.69
C HIS A 24 0.55 13.30 -7.17
N LEU A 25 0.45 11.97 -7.24
CA LEU A 25 -0.68 11.21 -6.67
C LEU A 25 -0.71 11.34 -5.14
N ILE A 26 0.45 11.24 -4.49
CA ILE A 26 0.57 11.43 -3.03
C ILE A 26 0.22 12.88 -2.67
N ALA A 27 0.72 13.86 -3.43
CA ALA A 27 0.42 15.27 -3.21
C ALA A 27 -1.09 15.58 -3.37
N GLN A 28 -1.73 15.00 -4.39
CA GLN A 28 -3.18 15.14 -4.59
C GLN A 28 -3.99 14.44 -3.49
N ALA A 29 -3.56 13.26 -3.03
CA ALA A 29 -4.20 12.55 -1.92
C ALA A 29 -4.12 13.37 -0.63
N LYS A 30 -2.94 13.93 -0.31
CA LYS A 30 -2.74 14.85 0.83
C LYS A 30 -3.63 16.09 0.73
N ALA A 31 -3.87 16.58 -0.48
CA ALA A 31 -4.71 17.76 -0.73
C ALA A 31 -6.22 17.44 -0.81
N GLY A 32 -6.64 16.17 -0.70
CA GLY A 32 -8.03 15.75 -0.86
C GLY A 32 -8.57 15.96 -2.30
N LYS A 33 -7.69 15.92 -3.30
CA LYS A 33 -8.02 16.16 -4.72
C LYS A 33 -7.85 14.93 -5.60
N LEU A 34 -7.31 13.84 -5.06
CA LEU A 34 -7.11 12.61 -5.81
C LEU A 34 -8.46 11.92 -6.02
N THR A 35 -8.73 11.53 -7.26
CA THR A 35 -9.94 10.80 -7.67
C THR A 35 -9.55 9.48 -8.35
N ASP A 36 -10.50 8.55 -8.48
CA ASP A 36 -10.26 7.29 -9.18
C ASP A 36 -9.79 7.52 -10.62
N ASP A 37 -10.46 8.41 -11.36
CA ASP A 37 -10.10 8.76 -12.73
C ASP A 37 -8.64 9.20 -12.85
N VAL A 38 -8.14 9.97 -11.88
CA VAL A 38 -6.73 10.38 -11.85
C VAL A 38 -5.82 9.18 -11.62
N ILE A 39 -6.14 8.30 -10.67
CA ILE A 39 -5.35 7.09 -10.39
C ILE A 39 -5.29 6.20 -11.64
N GLN A 40 -6.43 5.86 -12.25
CA GLN A 40 -6.50 4.96 -13.42
C GLN A 40 -5.68 5.48 -14.61
N ASN A 41 -5.72 6.80 -14.85
CA ASN A 41 -4.99 7.40 -15.96
C ASN A 41 -3.48 7.49 -15.70
N ASP A 42 -3.08 7.72 -14.45
CA ASP A 42 -1.70 8.02 -14.10
C ASP A 42 -0.89 6.82 -13.57
N VAL A 43 -1.52 5.67 -13.34
CA VAL A 43 -0.81 4.43 -13.00
C VAL A 43 -0.66 3.51 -14.20
N ARG A 44 0.43 2.75 -14.22
CA ARG A 44 0.61 1.60 -15.12
C ARG A 44 0.96 0.37 -14.29
N VAL A 45 0.32 -0.76 -14.58
CA VAL A 45 0.69 -2.04 -13.98
C VAL A 45 1.98 -2.53 -14.63
N THR A 46 2.99 -2.85 -13.82
CA THR A 46 4.27 -3.43 -14.30
C THR A 46 4.37 -4.90 -13.99
N ASP A 47 3.83 -5.34 -12.85
CA ASP A 47 3.76 -6.74 -12.46
C ASP A 47 2.45 -7.00 -11.71
N SER A 48 2.07 -8.27 -11.61
CA SER A 48 0.95 -8.71 -10.78
C SER A 48 1.36 -9.97 -10.01
N VAL A 49 1.02 -9.99 -8.72
CA VAL A 49 1.22 -11.12 -7.83
C VAL A 49 -0.17 -11.49 -7.31
N HIS A 50 -0.76 -12.52 -7.93
CA HIS A 50 -2.09 -12.99 -7.59
C HIS A 50 -2.01 -13.93 -6.39
N GLU A 51 -2.84 -13.70 -5.38
CA GLU A 51 -2.93 -14.59 -4.20
C GLU A 51 -4.32 -15.25 -4.09
N SER A 52 -5.41 -14.49 -4.29
CA SER A 52 -6.78 -15.03 -4.24
C SER A 52 -7.81 -14.13 -4.92
N ASP A 53 -9.06 -14.61 -5.00
CA ASP A 53 -10.23 -13.84 -5.47
C ASP A 53 -10.55 -12.60 -4.60
N ARG A 54 -10.22 -12.66 -3.30
CA ARG A 54 -10.52 -11.60 -2.33
C ARG A 54 -9.33 -10.72 -2.00
N PHE A 55 -8.16 -11.04 -2.54
CA PHE A 55 -6.93 -10.33 -2.23
C PHE A 55 -5.90 -10.46 -3.34
N ASP A 56 -5.48 -9.32 -3.85
CA ASP A 56 -4.52 -9.21 -4.93
C ASP A 56 -3.52 -8.09 -4.70
N VAL A 57 -2.29 -8.30 -5.17
CA VAL A 57 -1.25 -7.26 -5.18
C VAL A 57 -0.74 -7.05 -6.60
N ARG A 58 -0.78 -5.81 -7.06
CA ARG A 58 -0.19 -5.36 -8.31
C ARG A 58 0.97 -4.45 -8.00
N ILE A 59 2.05 -4.58 -8.75
CA ILE A 59 3.11 -3.58 -8.75
C ILE A 59 2.75 -2.59 -9.82
N VAL A 60 2.57 -1.33 -9.43
CA VAL A 60 2.22 -0.25 -10.34
C VAL A 60 3.27 0.85 -10.27
N LYS A 61 3.49 1.54 -11.39
CA LYS A 61 4.35 2.73 -11.45
C LYS A 61 3.50 3.93 -11.86
N CYS A 62 3.72 5.07 -11.21
CA CYS A 62 3.22 6.35 -11.66
C CYS A 62 3.84 6.68 -13.03
N ARG A 63 3.02 7.03 -14.01
CA ARG A 63 3.45 7.38 -15.36
C ARG A 63 4.23 8.69 -15.41
N THR A 64 3.89 9.63 -14.53
CA THR A 64 4.45 10.98 -14.52
C THR A 64 5.80 11.06 -13.83
N CYS A 65 5.89 10.56 -12.59
CA CYS A 65 7.12 10.67 -11.78
C CYS A 65 7.87 9.34 -11.61
N GLY A 66 7.32 8.21 -12.08
CA GLY A 66 7.96 6.90 -11.96
C GLY A 66 7.87 6.24 -10.57
N GLN A 67 7.26 6.88 -9.58
CA GLN A 67 7.09 6.30 -8.23
C GLN A 67 6.43 4.92 -8.33
N THR A 68 7.04 3.93 -7.68
CA THR A 68 6.51 2.56 -7.63
C THR A 68 5.62 2.40 -6.42
N PHE A 69 4.50 1.70 -6.60
CA PHE A 69 3.57 1.36 -5.53
C PHE A 69 3.29 -0.13 -5.52
N ALA A 70 3.19 -0.70 -4.33
CA ALA A 70 2.42 -1.91 -4.10
C ALA A 70 0.96 -1.49 -4.02
N HIS A 71 0.19 -1.84 -5.05
CA HIS A 71 -1.25 -1.64 -5.08
C HIS A 71 -1.91 -2.93 -4.60
N CYS A 72 -2.55 -2.92 -3.44
CA CYS A 72 -3.28 -4.07 -2.94
C CYS A 72 -4.76 -3.78 -2.75
N PHE A 73 -5.55 -4.79 -3.05
CA PHE A 73 -7.00 -4.79 -2.94
C PHE A 73 -7.41 -5.87 -1.95
N LYS A 74 -8.36 -5.57 -1.07
CA LYS A 74 -8.94 -6.54 -0.14
C LYS A 74 -10.45 -6.37 -0.07
N GLN A 75 -11.18 -7.43 -0.42
CA GLN A 75 -12.60 -7.54 -0.11
C GLN A 75 -12.74 -7.97 1.36
N TYR A 76 -13.31 -7.10 2.17
CA TYR A 76 -13.60 -7.30 3.58
C TYR A 76 -15.11 -7.36 3.77
N THR A 77 -15.63 -8.43 4.36
CA THR A 77 -17.06 -8.47 4.72
C THR A 77 -17.22 -7.77 6.06
N SER A 78 -17.94 -6.65 6.05
CA SER A 78 -18.19 -5.84 7.23
C SER A 78 -19.02 -6.60 8.28
N PRO A 79 -19.05 -6.15 9.55
CA PRO A 79 -19.92 -6.74 10.57
C PRO A 79 -21.42 -6.72 10.21
N ALA A 80 -21.82 -5.90 9.25
CA ALA A 80 -23.19 -5.82 8.73
C ALA A 80 -23.46 -6.83 7.58
N TRP A 81 -22.49 -7.70 7.25
CA TRP A 81 -22.54 -8.63 6.10
C TRP A 81 -22.53 -7.93 4.73
N GLU A 82 -21.96 -6.73 4.66
CA GLU A 82 -21.77 -5.98 3.42
C GLU A 82 -20.33 -6.16 2.93
N ASP A 83 -20.15 -6.35 1.63
CA ASP A 83 -18.82 -6.48 1.04
C ASP A 83 -18.20 -5.10 0.81
N ASP A 84 -17.21 -4.77 1.64
CA ASP A 84 -16.44 -3.55 1.60
C ASP A 84 -15.14 -3.76 0.83
N TYR A 85 -14.90 -2.93 -0.17
CA TYR A 85 -13.71 -3.00 -1.00
C TYR A 85 -12.69 -1.94 -0.57
N TRP A 86 -11.63 -2.41 0.07
CA TRP A 86 -10.52 -1.55 0.46
C TRP A 86 -9.40 -1.64 -0.55
N THR A 87 -8.84 -0.49 -0.90
CA THR A 87 -7.72 -0.42 -1.83
C THR A 87 -6.61 0.48 -1.30
N PHE A 88 -5.37 0.02 -1.43
CA PHE A 88 -4.21 0.71 -0.89
C PHE A 88 -3.10 0.83 -1.94
N TRP A 89 -2.44 1.98 -1.99
CA TRP A 89 -1.22 2.20 -2.77
C TRP A 89 -0.09 2.59 -1.84
N ILE A 90 0.75 1.62 -1.50
CA ILE A 90 1.90 1.80 -0.62
C ILE A 90 3.11 2.16 -1.47
N PRO A 91 3.76 3.32 -1.29
CA PRO A 91 5.00 3.65 -1.99
C PRO A 91 6.09 2.64 -1.62
N ILE A 92 6.73 2.06 -2.62
CA ILE A 92 7.81 1.07 -2.45
C ILE A 92 9.03 1.43 -3.29
N GLU A 93 10.17 0.92 -2.85
CA GLU A 93 11.41 0.93 -3.63
C GLU A 93 11.51 -0.29 -4.54
N GLU A 94 12.35 -0.20 -5.59
CA GLU A 94 12.50 -1.27 -6.58
C GLU A 94 13.02 -2.58 -5.97
N GLN A 95 13.86 -2.49 -4.93
CA GLN A 95 14.35 -3.65 -4.19
C GLN A 95 13.26 -4.39 -3.40
N GLU A 96 12.21 -3.68 -2.97
CA GLU A 96 11.09 -4.28 -2.24
C GLU A 96 10.19 -5.12 -3.15
N VAL A 97 10.22 -4.87 -4.47
CA VAL A 97 9.46 -5.65 -5.47
C VAL A 97 9.84 -7.12 -5.41
N ALA A 98 11.13 -7.43 -5.26
CA ALA A 98 11.59 -8.82 -5.15
C ALA A 98 11.07 -9.49 -3.88
N THR A 99 11.04 -8.77 -2.75
CA THR A 99 10.49 -9.26 -1.48
C THR A 99 8.99 -9.56 -1.60
N ILE A 100 8.24 -8.68 -2.25
CA ILE A 100 6.79 -8.87 -2.47
C ILE A 100 6.55 -10.11 -3.33
N LYS A 101 7.24 -10.23 -4.47
CA LYS A 101 7.09 -11.37 -5.40
C LYS A 101 7.49 -12.71 -4.78
N GLY A 102 8.45 -12.70 -3.86
CA GLY A 102 8.95 -13.90 -3.17
C GLY A 102 8.27 -14.21 -1.83
N SER A 103 7.27 -13.43 -1.41
CA SER A 103 6.65 -13.60 -0.10
C SER A 103 5.87 -14.92 0.00
N LYS A 104 6.06 -15.64 1.12
CA LYS A 104 5.27 -16.85 1.45
C LYS A 104 3.91 -16.55 2.06
N SER A 105 3.70 -15.32 2.53
CA SER A 105 2.44 -14.86 3.10
C SER A 105 2.26 -13.41 2.69
N LEU A 106 1.69 -13.20 1.51
CA LEU A 106 1.60 -11.89 0.90
C LEU A 106 0.55 -11.03 1.60
N LEU A 107 -0.56 -11.64 2.03
CA LEU A 107 -1.57 -11.00 2.89
C LEU A 107 -0.97 -10.40 4.17
N GLN A 108 -0.19 -11.18 4.93
CA GLN A 108 0.44 -10.70 6.19
C GLN A 108 1.45 -9.59 5.92
N LEU A 109 2.25 -9.72 4.85
CA LEU A 109 3.20 -8.68 4.47
C LEU A 109 2.51 -7.37 4.13
N MET A 110 1.45 -7.40 3.31
CA MET A 110 0.70 -6.19 2.96
C MET A 110 -0.03 -5.60 4.15
N GLY A 111 -0.66 -6.42 5.00
CA GLY A 111 -1.31 -5.94 6.22
C GLY A 111 -0.33 -5.19 7.14
N LYS A 112 0.89 -5.73 7.31
CA LYS A 112 1.96 -5.03 8.04
C LYS A 112 2.36 -3.72 7.37
N MET A 113 2.53 -3.71 6.04
CA MET A 113 2.90 -2.48 5.31
C MET A 113 1.82 -1.40 5.43
N VAL A 114 0.54 -1.75 5.30
CA VAL A 114 -0.58 -0.81 5.46
C VAL A 114 -0.65 -0.31 6.92
N HIS A 115 -0.36 -1.17 7.89
CA HIS A 115 -0.37 -0.78 9.30
C HIS A 115 0.75 0.21 9.65
N GLU A 116 1.94 0.03 9.11
CA GLU A 116 3.16 0.70 9.58
C GLU A 116 3.64 1.85 8.68
N ARG A 117 3.15 1.95 7.43
CA ARG A 117 3.72 2.86 6.43
C ARG A 117 2.71 3.87 5.90
N PRO A 118 3.20 5.06 5.51
CA PRO A 118 2.38 6.00 4.77
C PRO A 118 1.90 5.41 3.44
N HIS A 119 0.62 5.61 3.10
CA HIS A 119 0.03 5.10 1.85
C HIS A 119 -1.19 5.90 1.43
N ILE A 120 -1.57 5.76 0.15
CA ILE A 120 -2.88 6.23 -0.32
C ILE A 120 -3.90 5.15 0.02
N CYS A 121 -4.98 5.52 0.67
CA CYS A 121 -6.10 4.65 1.00
C CYS A 121 -7.32 5.08 0.22
N TRP A 122 -8.02 4.12 -0.36
CA TRP A 122 -9.36 4.30 -0.87
C TRP A 122 -10.32 3.46 -0.03
N HIS A 123 -11.16 4.17 0.70
CA HIS A 123 -12.18 3.64 1.58
C HIS A 123 -13.42 3.20 0.78
N PRO A 124 -14.15 2.16 1.24
CA PRO A 124 -15.38 1.67 0.58
C PRO A 124 -16.45 2.73 0.29
N ASP A 125 -16.48 3.82 1.05
CA ASP A 125 -17.42 4.94 0.86
C ASP A 125 -17.08 5.87 -0.33
N GLY A 126 -15.98 5.58 -1.05
CA GLY A 126 -15.52 6.38 -2.17
C GLY A 126 -14.44 7.41 -1.80
N HIS A 127 -14.10 7.58 -0.52
CA HIS A 127 -13.13 8.58 -0.11
C HIS A 127 -11.68 8.08 -0.33
N VAL A 128 -10.89 8.92 -1.00
CA VAL A 128 -9.45 8.70 -1.24
C VAL A 128 -8.65 9.68 -0.41
N PHE A 129 -7.76 9.17 0.44
CA PHE A 129 -6.95 10.01 1.33
C PHE A 129 -5.53 9.46 1.53
N TRP A 130 -4.65 10.32 2.03
CA TRP A 130 -3.30 9.93 2.45
C TRP A 130 -3.30 9.54 3.93
N ALA A 131 -2.97 8.28 4.23
CA ALA A 131 -2.71 7.82 5.59
C ALA A 131 -1.23 8.07 5.92
N GLU A 132 -0.92 9.05 6.76
CA GLU A 132 0.47 9.45 7.02
C GLU A 132 1.23 8.48 7.92
N GLU A 133 0.57 7.90 8.92
CA GLU A 133 1.20 6.99 9.89
C GLU A 133 0.83 5.51 9.68
N GLY A 134 0.23 5.19 8.52
CA GLY A 134 -0.43 3.91 8.31
C GLY A 134 -1.84 3.87 8.90
N LEU A 135 -2.48 2.70 8.86
CA LEU A 135 -3.85 2.53 9.34
C LEU A 135 -3.94 1.39 10.34
N SER A 136 -4.40 1.68 11.56
CA SER A 136 -4.69 0.66 12.57
C SER A 136 -5.76 -0.34 12.12
N VAL A 137 -6.68 0.10 11.26
CA VAL A 137 -7.73 -0.76 10.68
C VAL A 137 -7.18 -1.88 9.80
N ALA A 138 -5.92 -1.78 9.35
CA ALA A 138 -5.24 -2.83 8.60
C ALA A 138 -5.29 -4.19 9.32
N VAL A 139 -5.25 -4.17 10.65
CA VAL A 139 -5.34 -5.38 11.47
C VAL A 139 -6.68 -6.10 11.28
N PHE A 140 -7.76 -5.38 10.98
CA PHE A 140 -9.08 -5.98 10.73
C PHE A 140 -9.29 -6.32 9.25
N VAL A 141 -8.78 -5.49 8.34
CA VAL A 141 -8.94 -5.70 6.89
C VAL A 141 -8.16 -6.92 6.41
N PHE A 142 -6.98 -7.18 6.99
CA PHE A 142 -6.05 -8.24 6.56
C PHE A 142 -6.05 -9.48 7.47
N GLN A 143 -7.08 -9.66 8.31
CA GLN A 143 -7.29 -10.86 9.13
C GLN A 143 -7.80 -12.05 8.32
#